data_AF-A0A6B3CTP0-F1
#
_entry.id   AF-A0A6B3CTP0-F1
#
_cell.length_a   1.000
_cell.length_b   1.000
_cell.length_c   1.000
_cell.angle_alpha   90.00
_cell.angle_beta   90.00
_cell.angle_gamma   90.00
#
_symmetry.space_group_name_H-M   'P 1'
#
loop_
_entity.id
_entity.type
_entity.pdbx_description
1 polymer ?
#
loop_
_entity_poly.entity_id
_entity_poly.type
_entity_poly.pdbx_seq_one_letter_code
_entity_poly.pdbx_strand_id
1 'polypeptide(L)'
;YTGLDFGGVAPRSVSVRYANAQAPTAEPSSVDVHAGDADGPVVATVSLPGTGGWQYYTTVRAAVTDPRALLDAAGATFVFHAPSGRQWVSN
;
A
#
# COMPACT_ATOMS: atom_id res chain seq x y z
N TYR A 1 -4.69 9.31 -5.56
CA TYR A 1 -3.74 10.34 -6.01
C TYR A 1 -3.85 10.47 -7.52
N THR A 2 -3.95 11.69 -8.02
CA THR A 2 -4.08 11.99 -9.46
C THR A 2 -2.95 12.92 -9.91
N GLY A 3 -2.53 12.82 -11.17
CA GLY A 3 -1.46 13.67 -11.72
C GLY A 3 -0.08 13.29 -11.18
N LEU A 4 0.17 12.00 -10.95
CA LEU A 4 1.49 11.51 -10.57
C LEU A 4 2.45 11.61 -11.77
N ASP A 5 3.57 12.30 -11.56
CA ASP A 5 4.66 12.38 -12.54
C ASP A 5 5.81 11.48 -12.11
N PHE A 6 6.08 10.44 -12.90
CA PHE A 6 7.20 9.53 -12.70
C PHE A 6 8.41 9.85 -13.60
N GLY A 7 8.42 11.02 -14.25
CA GLY A 7 9.50 11.47 -15.15
C GLY A 7 9.67 10.57 -16.37
N GLY A 8 8.59 9.90 -16.81
CA GLY A 8 8.63 8.90 -17.89
C GLY A 8 9.30 7.57 -17.51
N VAL A 9 9.68 7.38 -16.24
CA VAL A 9 10.34 6.15 -15.76
C VAL A 9 9.36 5.34 -14.95
N ALA A 10 9.10 4.10 -15.38
CA ALA A 10 8.15 3.23 -14.72
C ALA A 10 8.58 2.90 -13.26
N PRO A 11 7.77 3.21 -12.25
CA PRO A 11 8.12 2.99 -10.84
C PRO A 11 8.15 1.50 -10.49
N ARG A 12 9.20 1.05 -9.81
CA ARG A 12 9.42 -0.39 -9.53
C ARG A 12 9.02 -0.85 -8.14
N SER A 13 8.77 0.07 -7.22
CA SER A 13 8.42 -0.27 -5.85
C SER A 13 7.65 0.82 -5.17
N VAL A 14 6.81 0.43 -4.22
CA VAL A 14 6.14 1.31 -3.26
C VAL A 14 6.73 1.06 -1.87
N SER A 15 6.97 2.14 -1.13
CA SER A 15 7.35 2.08 0.29
C SER A 15 6.25 2.73 1.11
N VAL A 16 5.79 2.05 2.15
CA VAL A 16 4.74 2.54 3.05
C VAL A 16 5.31 2.63 4.45
N ARG A 17 5.32 3.84 5.02
CA ARG A 17 5.62 4.06 6.43
C ARG A 17 4.32 4.08 7.20
N TYR A 18 4.19 3.22 8.20
CA TYR A 18 2.94 3.02 8.93
C TYR A 18 3.17 2.58 10.37
N ALA A 19 2.12 2.67 11.19
CA ALA A 19 2.02 2.07 12.52
C ALA A 19 0.62 1.47 12.75
N ASN A 20 0.52 0.39 13.53
CA ASN A 20 -0.76 -0.13 14.01
C ASN A 20 -0.64 -0.80 15.39
N ALA A 21 -1.77 -0.92 16.09
CA ALA A 21 -1.79 -1.48 17.45
C ALA A 21 -1.66 -3.02 17.53
N GLN A 22 -1.65 -3.72 16.40
CA GLN A 22 -1.62 -5.19 16.42
C GLN A 22 -0.23 -5.71 16.77
N ALA A 23 -0.16 -6.89 17.42
CA ALA A 23 1.10 -7.56 17.66
C ALA A 23 1.78 -7.97 16.32
N PRO A 24 3.12 -7.97 16.22
CA PRO A 24 3.81 -8.34 14.98
C PRO A 24 3.50 -9.74 14.42
N THR A 25 3.01 -10.65 15.28
CA THR A 25 2.61 -12.01 14.91
C THR A 25 1.13 -12.17 14.53
N ALA A 26 0.32 -11.11 14.68
CA ALA A 26 -1.07 -11.14 14.26
C ALA A 26 -1.17 -11.19 12.73
N GLU A 27 -2.29 -11.69 12.20
CA GLU A 27 -2.58 -11.63 10.76
C GLU A 27 -2.38 -10.20 10.25
N PRO A 28 -1.62 -9.93 9.17
CA PRO A 28 -1.32 -8.58 8.74
C PRO A 28 -2.54 -7.84 8.18
N SER A 29 -2.56 -6.52 8.32
CA SER A 29 -3.33 -5.66 7.44
C SER A 29 -2.66 -5.58 6.06
N SER A 30 -3.33 -5.03 5.05
CA SER A 30 -2.71 -4.80 3.75
C SER A 30 -3.17 -3.51 3.06
N VAL A 31 -2.42 -3.11 2.03
CA VAL A 31 -2.81 -2.04 1.10
C VAL A 31 -2.65 -2.53 -0.31
N ASP A 32 -3.74 -2.52 -1.08
CA ASP A 32 -3.69 -2.68 -2.53
C ASP A 32 -3.45 -1.32 -3.18
N VAL A 33 -2.48 -1.29 -4.10
CA VAL A 33 -2.17 -0.12 -4.93
C VAL A 33 -2.74 -0.38 -6.31
N HIS A 34 -3.75 0.39 -6.68
CA HIS A 34 -4.37 0.35 -7.99
C HIS A 34 -3.76 1.42 -8.89
N ALA A 35 -3.50 1.08 -10.15
CA ALA A 35 -3.19 2.08 -11.17
C ALA A 35 -4.48 2.84 -11.54
N GLY A 36 -4.46 4.16 -11.38
CA GLY A 36 -5.63 5.02 -11.58
C GLY A 36 -6.56 5.07 -10.36
N ASP A 37 -7.80 4.64 -10.54
CA ASP A 37 -8.86 4.66 -9.52
C ASP A 37 -8.95 3.34 -8.73
N ALA A 38 -9.96 3.19 -7.87
CA ALA A 38 -10.15 2.02 -7.01
C ALA A 38 -10.59 0.75 -7.76
N ASP A 39 -11.12 0.88 -8.98
CA ASP A 39 -11.53 -0.23 -9.83
C ASP A 39 -10.45 -0.59 -10.86
N GLY A 40 -9.38 0.21 -10.96
CA GLY A 40 -8.20 -0.04 -11.77
C GLY A 40 -7.43 -1.31 -11.36
N PRO A 41 -6.49 -1.79 -12.18
CA PRO A 41 -5.73 -3.00 -11.89
C PRO A 41 -4.84 -2.81 -10.65
N VAL A 42 -4.81 -3.82 -9.78
CA VAL A 42 -3.86 -3.87 -8.65
C VAL A 42 -2.46 -4.12 -9.19
N VAL A 43 -1.55 -3.17 -8.92
CA VAL A 43 -0.15 -3.21 -9.36
C VAL A 43 0.83 -3.46 -8.20
N ALA A 44 0.35 -3.47 -6.96
CA ALA A 44 1.09 -3.96 -5.80
C ALA A 44 0.13 -4.27 -4.64
N THR A 45 0.44 -5.29 -3.85
CA THR A 45 -0.18 -5.52 -2.53
C THR A 45 0.91 -5.41 -1.47
N VAL A 46 0.74 -4.47 -0.54
CA VAL A 46 1.69 -4.20 0.55
C VAL A 46 1.18 -4.86 1.82
N SER A 47 1.95 -5.81 2.37
CA SER A 47 1.67 -6.38 3.69
C SER A 47 2.07 -5.40 4.80
N LEU A 48 1.16 -5.18 5.75
CA LEU A 48 1.34 -4.33 6.93
C LEU A 48 1.25 -5.19 8.22
N PRO A 49 2.33 -5.90 8.60
CA PRO A 49 2.40 -6.60 9.88
C PRO A 49 2.06 -5.72 11.09
N GLY A 50 1.75 -6.34 12.22
CA GLY A 50 1.55 -5.59 13.45
C GLY A 50 2.81 -4.81 13.87
N THR A 51 2.68 -3.56 14.30
CA THR A 51 3.84 -2.80 14.82
C THR A 51 3.90 -2.74 16.34
N GLY A 52 2.87 -3.27 17.02
CA GLY A 52 2.78 -3.35 18.48
C GLY A 52 2.30 -2.06 19.16
N GLY A 53 1.90 -1.03 18.40
CA GLY A 53 1.47 0.26 18.93
C GLY A 53 1.43 1.37 17.89
N TRP A 54 0.52 2.33 18.07
CA TRP A 54 0.29 3.46 17.15
C TRP A 54 1.47 4.44 17.04
N GLN A 55 2.40 4.38 17.97
CA GLN A 55 3.63 5.18 18.01
C GLN A 55 4.84 4.46 17.38
N TYR A 56 4.72 3.16 17.09
CA TYR A 56 5.82 2.35 16.56
C TYR A 56 5.75 2.31 15.05
N TYR A 57 6.33 3.32 14.41
CA TYR A 57 6.38 3.39 12.94
C TYR A 57 7.48 2.50 12.37
N THR A 58 7.15 1.79 11.31
CA THR A 58 8.12 1.08 10.45
C THR A 58 7.84 1.39 8.99
N THR A 59 8.78 1.03 8.11
CA THR A 59 8.62 1.16 6.66
C THR A 59 8.72 -0.22 6.04
N VAL A 60 7.71 -0.59 5.26
CA VAL A 60 7.71 -1.79 4.42
C VAL A 60 7.81 -1.40 2.96
N ARG A 61 8.27 -2.33 2.12
CA ARG A 61 8.42 -2.14 0.69
C ARG A 61 7.80 -3.32 -0.06
N ALA A 62 7.07 -3.01 -1.12
CA ALA A 62 6.59 -4.01 -2.08
C ALA A 62 7.07 -3.67 -3.49
N ALA A 63 7.25 -4.70 -4.31
CA ALA A 63 7.51 -4.52 -5.74
C ALA A 63 6.22 -4.10 -6.45
N VAL A 64 6.35 -3.23 -7.45
CA VAL A 64 5.27 -2.94 -8.39
C VAL A 64 5.35 -4.00 -9.48
N THR A 65 4.30 -4.80 -9.61
CA THR A 65 4.22 -5.95 -10.52
C THR A 65 3.93 -5.52 -11.96
N ASP A 66 3.19 -4.43 -12.14
CA ASP A 66 2.99 -3.76 -13.44
C ASP A 66 3.36 -2.27 -13.38
N PRO A 67 4.66 -1.94 -13.48
CA PRO A 67 5.14 -0.56 -13.49
C PRO A 67 4.61 0.29 -14.64
N ARG A 68 4.26 -0.32 -15.77
CA ARG A 68 3.79 0.39 -16.96
C ARG A 68 2.36 0.84 -16.79
N ALA A 69 1.48 -0.03 -16.30
CA ALA A 69 0.11 0.35 -15.96
C ALA A 69 0.08 1.54 -14.99
N LEU A 70 0.94 1.54 -13.98
CA LEU A 70 1.04 2.64 -13.02
C LEU A 70 1.58 3.94 -13.65
N LEU A 71 2.58 3.83 -14.54
CA LEU A 71 3.12 4.98 -15.29
C LEU A 71 2.04 5.60 -16.20
N ASP A 72 1.36 4.78 -16.99
CA ASP A 72 0.39 5.20 -18.00
C ASP A 72 -0.87 5.80 -17.37
N ALA A 73 -1.30 5.28 -16.20
CA ALA A 73 -2.45 5.80 -15.49
C ALA A 73 -2.23 7.20 -14.90
N ALA A 74 -0.97 7.64 -14.71
CA ALA A 74 -0.61 8.90 -14.06
C ALA A 74 -1.36 9.15 -12.73
N GLY A 75 -1.71 8.07 -12.04
CA GLY A 75 -2.59 8.07 -10.88
C GLY A 75 -2.49 6.76 -10.13
N ALA A 76 -2.73 6.82 -8.83
CA ALA A 76 -2.72 5.65 -7.96
C ALA A 76 -3.78 5.78 -6.88
N THR A 77 -4.49 4.68 -6.62
CA THR A 77 -5.44 4.58 -5.51
C THR A 77 -4.98 3.53 -4.53
N PHE A 78 -5.06 3.84 -3.24
CA PHE A 78 -4.65 2.95 -2.16
C PHE A 78 -5.89 2.46 -1.43
N VAL A 79 -6.15 1.15 -1.50
CA VAL A 79 -7.28 0.51 -0.83
C VAL A 79 -6.74 -0.26 0.37
N PHE A 80 -7.24 0.07 1.55
CA PHE A 80 -6.74 -0.47 2.80
C PHE A 80 -7.64 -1.60 3.29
N HIS A 81 -7.02 -2.73 3.68
CA HIS A 81 -7.73 -3.91 4.15
C HIS A 81 -7.31 -4.26 5.58
N ALA A 82 -8.30 -4.45 6.44
CA ALA A 82 -8.11 -5.02 7.76
C ALA A 82 -8.62 -6.48 7.75
N PRO A 83 -7.93 -7.41 8.43
CA PRO A 83 -8.49 -8.74 8.66
C PRO A 83 -9.84 -8.67 9.35
N SER A 84 -10.67 -9.70 9.12
CA SER A 84 -12.05 -9.73 9.62
C SER A 84 -12.14 -9.44 11.13
N GLY A 85 -13.14 -8.66 11.53
CA GLY A 85 -13.35 -8.27 12.93
C GLY A 85 -12.48 -7.12 13.43
N ARG A 86 -11.62 -6.52 12.59
CA ARG A 86 -10.80 -5.36 12.95
C ARG A 86 -11.37 -4.05 12.43
N GLN A 87 -11.42 -3.05 13.31
CA GLN A 87 -11.97 -1.72 12.99
C GLN A 87 -10.98 -0.78 12.31
N TRP A 88 -9.67 -1.02 12.46
CA TRP A 88 -8.62 -0.10 12.02
C TRP A 88 -7.51 -0.84 11.28
N VAL A 89 -7.02 -0.24 10.20
CA VAL A 89 -5.94 -0.82 9.37
C VAL A 89 -4.58 -0.41 9.90
N SER A 90 -4.24 0.89 9.83
CA SER A 90 -2.95 1.50 10.21
C SER A 90 -3.06 3.04 10.18
N ASN A 91 -2.07 3.73 10.78
CA ASN A 91 -1.75 5.16 10.59
C ASN A 91 -0.51 5.27 9.70
#